data_AF-A0A7V5J0Y6-F1
#
_entry.id   AF-A0A7V5J0Y6-F1
#
_cell.length_a   1.000
_cell.length_b   1.000
_cell.length_c   1.000
_cell.angle_alpha   90.00
_cell.angle_beta   90.00
_cell.angle_gamma   90.00
#
_symmetry.space_group_name_H-M   'P 1'
#
loop_
_entity.id
_entity.type
_entity.pdbx_description
1 polymer ?
#
loop_
_entity_poly.entity_id
_entity_poly.type
_entity_poly.pdbx_seq_one_letter_code
_entity_poly.pdbx_strand_id
1 'polypeptide(L)'
;KRVIFSNFDCDSVVHPKYFSALTYAYISDPNRLRRAYQPIPVYHNNLWDTNAFVRVIVTSSSFWHMFQSTRREMVTFSSHSEPFDTLVKVGFWPVNMISEDSVIYWKCVAYFHGDYEVTPIPLPVSLDAVLAETYWKTIKNQYKQKRRWAYGIENFPVIMRAIWPDGKISRRRKAGIAFEMLEGHWSWATAPFLLMLLGWLPLIFGGAEFNESVLAHNLPIVTRILMTLAMIGLVFSMFLSLLRLPPRPAHHSRKRYIYMVAQWVLVPFLAPLTGVPAIDSQTRLMLGKYFGEFWVTEKIRRK
;
A
#
# COMPACT_ATOMS: atom_id res chain seq x y z
N LYS A 1 -28.22 -12.75 -9.67
CA LYS A 1 -26.88 -12.23 -9.28
C LYS A 1 -26.46 -11.04 -10.15
N ARG A 2 -27.22 -9.95 -10.09
CA ARG A 2 -27.06 -8.76 -10.96
C ARG A 2 -26.72 -7.49 -10.15
N VAL A 3 -26.37 -7.65 -8.88
CA VAL A 3 -26.09 -6.55 -7.95
C VAL A 3 -24.61 -6.59 -7.61
N ILE A 4 -23.95 -5.44 -7.81
CA ILE A 4 -22.57 -5.19 -7.41
C ILE A 4 -22.64 -4.20 -6.25
N PHE A 5 -21.89 -4.47 -5.19
CA PHE A 5 -21.76 -3.60 -4.02
C PHE A 5 -20.40 -2.90 -4.09
N SER A 6 -20.38 -1.57 -4.00
CA SER A 6 -19.14 -0.79 -3.98
C SER A 6 -18.88 -0.26 -2.58
N ASN A 7 -17.73 -0.63 -1.99
CA ASN A 7 -17.26 -0.13 -0.70
C ASN A 7 -16.18 0.93 -0.95
N PHE A 8 -16.49 2.20 -0.70
CA PHE A 8 -15.58 3.33 -0.89
C PHE A 8 -15.43 4.14 0.39
N ASP A 9 -14.21 4.63 0.62
CA ASP A 9 -13.96 5.64 1.64
C ASP A 9 -14.80 6.90 1.37
N CYS A 10 -15.16 7.63 2.43
CA CYS A 10 -16.00 8.83 2.30
C CYS A 10 -15.34 9.98 1.53
N ASP A 11 -14.01 9.93 1.36
CA ASP A 11 -13.23 10.89 0.57
C ASP A 11 -13.00 10.44 -0.88
N SER A 12 -13.50 9.27 -1.28
CA SER A 12 -13.35 8.75 -2.65
C SER A 12 -14.10 9.59 -3.69
N VAL A 13 -13.37 10.02 -4.72
CA VAL A 13 -13.89 10.68 -5.92
C VAL A 13 -13.66 9.75 -7.11
N VAL A 14 -14.75 9.16 -7.61
CA VAL A 14 -14.70 8.20 -8.71
C VAL A 14 -14.50 8.87 -10.06
N HIS A 15 -13.73 8.24 -10.95
CA HIS A 15 -13.67 8.66 -12.35
C HIS A 15 -15.07 8.57 -12.99
N PRO A 16 -15.49 9.53 -13.86
CA PRO A 16 -16.84 9.54 -14.42
C PRO A 16 -17.25 8.25 -15.17
N LYS A 17 -16.26 7.55 -15.76
CA LYS A 17 -16.45 6.27 -16.46
C LYS A 17 -16.28 5.03 -15.57
N TYR A 18 -16.01 5.19 -14.27
CA TYR A 18 -15.68 4.07 -13.38
C TYR A 18 -16.80 3.04 -13.34
N PHE A 19 -18.04 3.45 -13.04
CA PHE A 19 -19.15 2.51 -12.92
C PHE A 19 -19.48 1.81 -14.24
N SER A 20 -19.34 2.50 -15.37
CA SER A 20 -19.52 1.88 -16.70
C SER A 20 -18.46 0.80 -16.96
N ALA A 21 -17.20 1.06 -16.63
CA ALA A 21 -16.12 0.08 -16.75
C ALA A 21 -16.30 -1.10 -15.78
N LEU A 22 -16.73 -0.82 -14.54
CA LEU A 22 -17.06 -1.83 -13.54
C LEU A 22 -18.19 -2.75 -14.04
N THR A 23 -19.29 -2.17 -14.54
CA THR A 23 -20.41 -2.95 -15.08
C THR A 23 -19.95 -3.81 -16.24
N TYR A 24 -19.17 -3.25 -17.18
CA TYR A 24 -18.61 -4.01 -18.30
C TYR A 24 -17.77 -5.20 -17.82
N ALA A 25 -16.78 -4.95 -16.94
CA ALA A 25 -15.91 -6.00 -16.40
C ALA A 25 -16.70 -7.08 -15.66
N TYR A 26 -17.76 -6.70 -14.95
CA TYR A 26 -18.62 -7.64 -14.23
C TYR A 26 -19.45 -8.52 -15.16
N ILE A 27 -20.06 -7.96 -16.20
CA ILE A 27 -20.94 -8.75 -17.09
C ILE A 27 -20.13 -9.62 -18.07
N SER A 28 -18.90 -9.22 -18.41
CA SER A 28 -18.03 -9.95 -19.34
C SER A 28 -17.29 -11.13 -18.71
N ASP A 29 -17.07 -11.14 -17.39
CA ASP A 29 -16.35 -12.23 -16.72
C ASP A 29 -17.30 -13.39 -16.37
N PRO A 30 -17.12 -14.62 -16.93
CA PRO A 30 -17.92 -15.78 -16.54
C PRO A 30 -17.75 -16.15 -15.05
N ASN A 31 -16.59 -15.85 -14.47
CA ASN A 31 -16.25 -16.08 -13.06
C ASN A 31 -16.52 -14.85 -12.19
N ARG A 32 -17.32 -13.88 -12.64
CA ARG A 32 -17.62 -12.61 -11.92
C ARG A 32 -17.98 -12.72 -10.45
N LEU A 33 -18.51 -13.85 -9.99
CA LEU A 33 -18.86 -14.07 -8.59
C LEU A 33 -17.65 -14.39 -7.70
N ARG A 34 -16.51 -14.71 -8.31
CA ARG A 34 -15.24 -15.03 -7.67
C ARG A 34 -14.21 -13.93 -7.90
N ARG A 35 -14.69 -12.70 -8.14
CA ARG A 35 -13.87 -11.52 -8.38
C ARG A 35 -14.22 -10.41 -7.42
N ALA A 36 -13.19 -9.71 -6.94
CA ALA A 36 -13.31 -8.35 -6.44
C ALA A 36 -12.85 -7.39 -7.54
N TYR A 37 -13.49 -6.23 -7.69
CA TYR A 37 -13.16 -5.26 -8.72
C TYR A 37 -12.57 -4.01 -8.09
N GLN A 38 -11.31 -3.71 -8.41
CA GLN A 38 -10.59 -2.63 -7.74
C GLN A 38 -10.09 -1.56 -8.73
N PRO A 39 -10.47 -0.28 -8.58
CA PRO A 39 -9.85 0.84 -9.29
C PRO A 39 -8.38 1.03 -8.90
N ILE A 40 -7.69 1.93 -9.61
CA ILE A 40 -6.35 2.36 -9.23
C ILE A 40 -6.48 3.53 -8.23
N PRO A 41 -6.17 3.34 -6.93
CA PRO A 41 -6.23 4.42 -5.95
C PRO A 41 -5.14 5.46 -6.21
N VAL A 42 -5.55 6.72 -6.32
CA VAL A 42 -4.66 7.88 -6.45
C VAL A 42 -4.99 8.91 -5.38
N TYR A 43 -4.02 9.67 -4.88
CA TYR A 43 -4.27 10.65 -3.81
C TYR A 43 -4.32 12.07 -4.36
N HIS A 44 -5.21 12.35 -5.31
CA HIS A 44 -5.20 13.59 -6.09
C HIS A 44 -6.11 14.70 -5.51
N ASN A 45 -7.08 14.38 -4.65
CA ASN A 45 -8.12 15.33 -4.22
C ASN A 45 -7.57 16.62 -3.61
N ASN A 46 -6.53 16.51 -2.77
CA ASN A 46 -5.89 17.62 -2.06
C ASN A 46 -4.35 17.57 -2.17
N LEU A 47 -3.82 16.92 -3.21
CA LEU A 47 -2.37 16.72 -3.39
C LEU A 47 -1.62 18.06 -3.44
N TRP A 48 -2.24 19.04 -4.10
CA TRP A 48 -1.70 20.39 -4.17
C TRP A 48 -1.62 21.06 -2.81
N ASP A 49 -2.50 20.74 -1.85
CA ASP A 49 -2.60 21.44 -0.57
C ASP A 49 -1.79 20.80 0.56
N THR A 50 -1.57 19.48 0.52
CA THR A 50 -0.82 18.78 1.57
C THR A 50 0.66 19.19 1.60
N ASN A 51 1.40 18.72 2.60
CA ASN A 51 2.82 19.03 2.76
C ASN A 51 3.72 18.10 1.93
N ALA A 52 4.98 18.49 1.75
CA ALA A 52 5.95 17.74 0.94
C ALA A 52 6.18 16.31 1.47
N PHE A 53 6.21 16.13 2.80
CA PHE A 53 6.35 14.84 3.47
C PHE A 53 5.24 13.86 3.05
N VAL A 54 3.98 14.28 3.18
CA VAL A 54 2.83 13.46 2.80
C VAL A 54 2.78 13.25 1.29
N ARG A 55 3.01 14.30 0.49
CA ARG A 55 2.98 14.20 -0.99
C ARG A 55 3.87 13.09 -1.51
N VAL A 56 5.11 13.01 -1.03
CA VAL A 56 6.06 11.97 -1.43
C VAL A 56 5.52 10.59 -1.07
N ILE A 57 5.03 10.41 0.18
CA ILE A 57 4.50 9.13 0.65
C ILE A 57 3.27 8.66 -0.15
N VAL A 58 2.31 9.55 -0.39
CA VAL A 58 1.08 9.19 -1.11
C VAL A 58 1.33 8.97 -2.59
N THR A 59 2.27 9.71 -3.19
CA THR A 59 2.71 9.47 -4.58
C THR A 59 3.33 8.09 -4.72
N SER A 60 4.24 7.71 -3.80
CA SER A 60 4.80 6.36 -3.76
C SER A 60 3.72 5.29 -3.53
N SER A 61 2.72 5.58 -2.69
CA SER A 61 1.60 4.66 -2.46
C SER A 61 0.75 4.48 -3.74
N SER A 62 0.48 5.53 -4.51
CA SER A 62 -0.20 5.42 -5.80
C SER A 62 0.59 4.59 -6.81
N PHE A 63 1.93 4.74 -6.86
CA PHE A 63 2.77 3.90 -7.70
C PHE A 63 2.75 2.44 -7.28
N TRP A 64 2.81 2.17 -5.96
CA TRP A 64 2.68 0.81 -5.43
C TRP A 64 1.37 0.16 -5.86
N HIS A 65 0.24 0.86 -5.76
CA HIS A 65 -1.04 0.29 -6.20
C HIS A 65 -1.14 0.11 -7.72
N MET A 66 -0.50 0.97 -8.51
CA MET A 66 -0.39 0.74 -9.95
C MET A 66 0.42 -0.52 -10.27
N PHE A 67 1.53 -0.75 -9.57
CA PHE A 67 2.29 -2.00 -9.68
C PHE A 67 1.45 -3.21 -9.23
N GLN A 68 0.75 -3.13 -8.10
CA GLN A 68 -0.13 -4.20 -7.64
C GLN A 68 -1.23 -4.50 -8.68
N SER A 69 -1.73 -3.49 -9.40
CA SER A 69 -2.73 -3.69 -10.47
C SER A 69 -2.24 -4.49 -11.67
N THR A 70 -0.94 -4.73 -11.82
CA THR A 70 -0.40 -5.61 -12.87
C THR A 70 -0.19 -7.04 -12.38
N ARG A 71 -0.41 -7.30 -11.08
CA ARG A 71 -0.14 -8.59 -10.44
C ARG A 71 -1.42 -9.36 -10.19
N ARG A 72 -1.32 -10.68 -10.22
CA ARG A 72 -2.44 -11.59 -9.93
C ARG A 72 -2.65 -11.77 -8.43
N GLU A 73 -1.60 -11.50 -7.64
CA GLU A 73 -1.56 -11.58 -6.18
C GLU A 73 -2.14 -10.33 -5.50
N MET A 74 -2.72 -9.40 -6.27
CA MET A 74 -3.35 -8.20 -5.76
C MET A 74 -4.45 -8.52 -4.74
N VAL A 75 -4.43 -7.80 -3.63
CA VAL A 75 -5.42 -7.84 -2.56
C VAL A 75 -6.27 -6.58 -2.61
N THR A 76 -7.51 -6.66 -2.14
CA THR A 76 -8.39 -5.51 -2.04
C THR A 76 -7.83 -4.45 -1.08
N PHE A 77 -8.08 -3.18 -1.39
CA PHE A 77 -7.59 -2.02 -0.65
C PHE A 77 -8.59 -0.86 -0.78
N SER A 78 -8.87 -0.16 0.33
CA SER A 78 -9.73 1.04 0.39
C SER A 78 -10.98 0.92 -0.49
N SER A 79 -10.91 1.38 -1.75
CA SER A 79 -12.01 1.36 -2.69
C SER A 79 -12.04 0.08 -3.53
N HIS A 80 -13.08 -0.75 -3.37
CA HIS A 80 -13.30 -1.95 -4.17
C HIS A 80 -14.80 -2.26 -4.29
N SER A 81 -15.14 -3.09 -5.27
CA SER A 81 -16.52 -3.54 -5.50
C SER A 81 -16.60 -5.05 -5.58
N GLU A 82 -17.65 -5.63 -5.01
CA GLU A 82 -17.85 -7.07 -4.94
C GLU A 82 -19.25 -7.48 -5.38
N PRO A 83 -19.43 -8.71 -5.90
CA PRO A 83 -20.75 -9.25 -6.17
C PRO A 83 -21.53 -9.38 -4.86
N PHE A 84 -22.72 -8.80 -4.79
CA PHE A 84 -23.53 -8.86 -3.56
C PHE A 84 -23.86 -10.31 -3.16
N ASP A 85 -24.09 -11.20 -4.14
CA ASP A 85 -24.27 -12.65 -3.92
C ASP A 85 -23.11 -13.29 -3.15
N THR A 86 -21.90 -12.83 -3.44
CA THR A 86 -20.67 -13.32 -2.81
C THR A 86 -20.55 -12.82 -1.38
N LEU A 87 -20.81 -11.53 -1.14
CA LEU A 87 -20.82 -10.94 0.19
C LEU A 87 -21.82 -11.64 1.12
N VAL A 88 -23.03 -11.93 0.63
CA VAL A 88 -24.05 -12.67 1.38
C VAL A 88 -23.56 -14.07 1.75
N LYS A 89 -22.93 -14.79 0.82
CA LYS A 89 -22.43 -16.17 1.06
C LYS A 89 -21.30 -16.25 2.05
N VAL A 90 -20.40 -15.27 2.03
CA VAL A 90 -19.30 -15.22 2.99
C VAL A 90 -19.74 -14.59 4.31
N GLY A 91 -20.97 -14.06 4.42
CA GLY A 91 -21.48 -13.41 5.63
C GLY A 91 -20.78 -12.08 5.92
N PHE A 92 -20.61 -11.25 4.87
CA PHE A 92 -20.08 -9.89 4.93
C PHE A 92 -18.72 -9.75 5.64
N TRP A 93 -18.32 -8.53 5.99
CA TRP A 93 -17.06 -8.22 6.67
C TRP A 93 -17.06 -8.71 8.12
N PRO A 94 -15.93 -9.24 8.63
CA PRO A 94 -15.70 -9.38 10.05
C PRO A 94 -15.72 -8.00 10.74
N VAL A 95 -16.35 -7.92 11.92
CA VAL A 95 -16.48 -6.68 12.71
C VAL A 95 -15.40 -6.52 13.78
N ASN A 96 -14.48 -7.48 13.88
CA ASN A 96 -13.46 -7.59 14.92
C ASN A 96 -12.03 -7.54 14.35
N MET A 97 -11.84 -6.96 13.17
CA MET A 97 -10.54 -6.78 12.52
C MET A 97 -10.39 -5.35 12.02
N ILE A 98 -9.17 -4.82 12.05
CA ILE A 98 -8.91 -3.41 11.72
C ILE A 98 -8.77 -3.21 10.21
N SER A 99 -8.22 -4.20 9.52
CA SER A 99 -7.91 -4.17 8.09
C SER A 99 -9.09 -4.71 7.28
N GLU A 100 -10.23 -4.01 7.35
CA GLU A 100 -11.50 -4.47 6.78
C GLU A 100 -11.43 -4.60 5.25
N ASP A 101 -10.63 -3.73 4.63
CA ASP A 101 -10.47 -3.66 3.18
C ASP A 101 -9.87 -4.95 2.60
N SER A 102 -8.92 -5.56 3.28
CA SER A 102 -8.18 -6.74 2.83
C SER A 102 -8.72 -8.04 3.40
N VAL A 103 -9.32 -8.02 4.61
CA VAL A 103 -9.86 -9.23 5.23
C VAL A 103 -11.02 -9.83 4.43
N ILE A 104 -11.84 -9.01 3.76
CA ILE A 104 -12.95 -9.52 2.94
C ILE A 104 -12.43 -10.36 1.76
N TYR A 105 -11.36 -9.92 1.11
CA TYR A 105 -10.68 -10.69 0.07
C TYR A 105 -10.18 -12.03 0.61
N TRP A 106 -9.51 -12.03 1.76
CA TRP A 106 -9.01 -13.26 2.37
C TRP A 106 -10.13 -14.22 2.77
N LYS A 107 -11.25 -13.69 3.25
CA LYS A 107 -12.46 -14.46 3.55
C LYS A 107 -13.03 -15.13 2.30
N CYS A 108 -13.09 -14.40 1.19
CA CYS A 108 -13.50 -14.92 -0.12
C CYS A 108 -12.51 -15.98 -0.65
N VAL A 109 -11.20 -15.76 -0.54
CA VAL A 109 -10.16 -16.75 -0.88
C VAL A 109 -10.35 -18.05 -0.11
N ALA A 110 -10.64 -17.99 1.20
CA ALA A 110 -10.92 -19.17 2.00
C ALA A 110 -12.23 -19.85 1.58
N TYR A 111 -13.30 -19.09 1.36
CA TYR A 111 -14.61 -19.64 0.98
C TYR A 111 -14.60 -20.33 -0.39
N PHE A 112 -13.90 -19.77 -1.37
CA PHE A 112 -13.80 -20.32 -2.73
C PHE A 112 -12.61 -21.24 -2.93
N HIS A 113 -12.03 -21.80 -1.86
CA HIS A 113 -10.93 -22.76 -1.95
C HIS A 113 -9.77 -22.25 -2.81
N GLY A 114 -9.39 -20.99 -2.60
CA GLY A 114 -8.33 -20.32 -3.35
C GLY A 114 -8.77 -19.75 -4.69
N ASP A 115 -9.95 -20.08 -5.23
CA ASP A 115 -10.43 -19.53 -6.50
C ASP A 115 -11.15 -18.20 -6.29
N TYR A 116 -10.40 -17.18 -5.88
CA TYR A 116 -10.87 -15.80 -5.76
C TYR A 116 -9.70 -14.85 -6.06
N GLU A 117 -9.95 -13.81 -6.87
CA GLU A 117 -8.91 -12.90 -7.35
C GLU A 117 -9.44 -11.48 -7.53
N VAL A 118 -8.56 -10.49 -7.53
CA VAL A 118 -8.91 -9.11 -7.87
C VAL A 118 -8.82 -8.92 -9.38
N THR A 119 -9.86 -8.30 -9.95
CA THR A 119 -9.88 -7.76 -11.31
C THR A 119 -9.65 -6.25 -11.24
N PRO A 120 -8.47 -5.76 -11.68
CA PRO A 120 -8.21 -4.34 -11.73
C PRO A 120 -9.13 -3.63 -12.73
N ILE A 121 -9.71 -2.51 -12.32
CA ILE A 121 -10.38 -1.57 -13.20
C ILE A 121 -9.37 -0.47 -13.53
N PRO A 122 -8.94 -0.29 -14.80
CA PRO A 122 -7.87 0.62 -15.18
C PRO A 122 -8.34 2.09 -15.22
N LEU A 123 -9.06 2.51 -14.18
CA LEU A 123 -9.53 3.87 -13.98
C LEU A 123 -9.20 4.30 -12.55
N PRO A 124 -8.84 5.58 -12.35
CA PRO A 124 -8.49 6.06 -11.03
C PRO A 124 -9.73 6.23 -10.14
N VAL A 125 -9.54 6.03 -8.84
CA VAL A 125 -10.39 6.60 -7.79
C VAL A 125 -9.51 7.47 -6.92
N SER A 126 -9.89 8.74 -6.77
CA SER A 126 -9.07 9.74 -6.10
C SER A 126 -9.46 9.85 -4.62
N LEU A 127 -8.47 9.76 -3.73
CA LEU A 127 -8.57 9.82 -2.27
C LEU A 127 -7.92 11.09 -1.74
N ASP A 128 -8.22 11.46 -0.49
CA ASP A 128 -7.51 12.55 0.18
C ASP A 128 -6.16 12.05 0.72
N ALA A 129 -5.11 12.81 0.42
CA ALA A 129 -3.87 12.75 1.16
C ALA A 129 -4.09 13.25 2.60
N VAL A 130 -3.34 12.72 3.55
CA VAL A 130 -3.44 13.16 4.95
C VAL A 130 -3.10 14.65 5.04
N LEU A 131 -4.00 15.43 5.63
CA LEU A 131 -3.80 16.84 5.86
C LEU A 131 -4.56 17.23 7.13
N ALA A 132 -3.88 17.89 8.06
CA ALA A 132 -4.47 18.45 9.27
C ALA A 132 -4.19 19.95 9.33
N GLU A 133 -4.77 20.62 10.34
CA GLU A 133 -4.62 22.08 10.55
C GLU A 133 -3.16 22.50 10.66
N THR A 134 -2.34 21.70 11.34
CA THR A 134 -0.91 21.97 11.54
C THR A 134 -0.01 20.94 10.86
N TYR A 135 1.20 21.37 10.54
CA TYR A 135 2.22 20.53 9.90
C TYR A 135 2.53 19.28 10.74
N TRP A 136 2.75 19.44 12.04
CA TRP A 136 3.07 18.33 12.95
C TRP A 136 1.89 17.39 13.17
N LYS A 137 0.66 17.92 13.27
CA LYS A 137 -0.55 17.07 13.35
C LYS A 137 -0.69 16.23 12.08
N THR A 138 -0.37 16.79 10.91
CA THR A 138 -0.38 16.07 9.64
C THR A 138 0.62 14.90 9.65
N ILE A 139 1.85 15.10 10.11
CA ILE A 139 2.87 14.03 10.22
C ILE A 139 2.41 12.95 11.20
N LYS A 140 1.89 13.35 12.37
CA LYS A 140 1.37 12.40 13.38
C LYS A 140 0.21 11.56 12.82
N ASN A 141 -0.69 12.17 12.07
CA ASN A 141 -1.80 11.48 11.42
C ASN A 141 -1.29 10.53 10.32
N GLN A 142 -0.30 10.95 9.54
CA GLN A 142 0.32 10.10 8.51
C GLN A 142 1.00 8.87 9.13
N TYR A 143 1.71 9.05 10.25
CA TYR A 143 2.31 7.97 11.02
C TYR A 143 1.25 6.97 11.50
N LYS A 144 0.19 7.46 12.16
CA LYS A 144 -0.91 6.61 12.65
C LYS A 144 -1.60 5.85 11.52
N GLN A 145 -1.80 6.49 10.36
CA GLN A 145 -2.39 5.84 9.20
C GLN A 145 -1.49 4.71 8.67
N LYS A 146 -0.19 4.95 8.50
CA LYS A 146 0.76 3.92 8.03
C LYS A 146 0.89 2.78 9.04
N ARG A 147 0.85 3.09 10.33
CA ARG A 147 0.82 2.10 11.40
C ARG A 147 -0.39 1.18 11.26
N ARG A 148 -1.59 1.75 11.11
CA ARG A 148 -2.81 0.97 10.88
C ARG A 148 -2.70 0.06 9.65
N TRP A 149 -2.13 0.54 8.55
CA TRP A 149 -1.93 -0.29 7.36
C TRP A 149 -0.95 -1.45 7.62
N ALA A 150 0.16 -1.20 8.31
CA ALA A 150 1.12 -2.25 8.63
C ALA A 150 0.63 -3.25 9.68
N TYR A 151 -0.40 -2.88 10.46
CA TYR A 151 -1.12 -3.80 11.34
C TYR A 151 -1.87 -4.88 10.57
N GLY A 152 -2.04 -4.74 9.25
CA GLY A 152 -2.66 -5.72 8.36
C GLY A 152 -2.03 -7.12 8.34
N ILE A 153 -0.85 -7.30 8.93
CA ILE A 153 -0.29 -8.64 9.21
C ILE A 153 -1.20 -9.46 10.13
N GLU A 154 -2.14 -8.84 10.86
CA GLU A 154 -3.20 -9.54 11.62
C GLU A 154 -3.98 -10.54 10.76
N ASN A 155 -4.08 -10.29 9.44
CA ASN A 155 -4.73 -11.19 8.50
C ASN A 155 -4.01 -12.54 8.40
N PHE A 156 -2.67 -12.57 8.52
CA PHE A 156 -1.85 -13.77 8.30
C PHE A 156 -2.28 -14.97 9.17
N PRO A 157 -2.35 -14.87 10.51
CA PRO A 157 -2.77 -16.01 11.33
C PRO A 157 -4.21 -16.44 11.05
N VAL A 158 -5.10 -15.49 10.69
CA VAL A 158 -6.50 -15.78 10.37
C VAL A 158 -6.61 -16.58 9.08
N ILE A 159 -5.98 -16.09 8.00
CA ILE A 159 -6.08 -16.74 6.69
C ILE A 159 -5.33 -18.07 6.68
N MET A 160 -4.15 -18.17 7.30
CA MET A 160 -3.42 -19.43 7.35
C MET A 160 -4.21 -20.50 8.10
N ARG A 161 -4.86 -20.17 9.22
CA ARG A 161 -5.75 -21.13 9.90
C ARG A 161 -6.91 -21.60 9.01
N ALA A 162 -7.45 -20.72 8.17
CA ALA A 162 -8.55 -21.06 7.28
C ALA A 162 -8.11 -21.93 6.08
N ILE A 163 -7.01 -21.59 5.42
CA ILE A 163 -6.59 -22.26 4.18
C ILE A 163 -5.66 -23.45 4.41
N TRP A 164 -4.92 -23.50 5.52
CA TRP A 164 -3.96 -24.57 5.77
C TRP A 164 -4.60 -25.98 5.79
N PRO A 165 -5.74 -26.21 6.48
CA PRO A 165 -6.40 -27.52 6.48
C PRO A 165 -7.14 -27.84 5.18
N ASP A 166 -7.38 -26.86 4.30
CA ASP A 166 -8.19 -27.06 3.10
C ASP A 166 -7.43 -27.84 2.01
N GLY A 167 -7.80 -29.10 1.81
CA GLY A 167 -7.18 -29.99 0.81
C GLY A 167 -7.39 -29.57 -0.65
N LYS A 168 -8.36 -28.68 -0.94
CA LYS A 168 -8.65 -28.22 -2.30
C LYS A 168 -7.67 -27.14 -2.77
N ILE A 169 -7.01 -26.45 -1.84
CA ILE A 169 -5.99 -25.44 -2.16
C ILE A 169 -4.63 -26.14 -2.29
N SER A 170 -3.94 -25.93 -3.41
CA SER A 170 -2.61 -26.50 -3.63
C SER A 170 -1.60 -25.99 -2.59
N ARG A 171 -0.66 -26.85 -2.17
CA ARG A 171 0.41 -26.47 -1.22
C ARG A 171 1.24 -25.29 -1.75
N ARG A 172 1.47 -25.22 -3.06
CA ARG A 172 2.16 -24.10 -3.72
C ARG A 172 1.41 -22.78 -3.53
N ARG A 173 0.08 -22.76 -3.68
CA ARG A 173 -0.70 -21.53 -3.47
C ARG A 173 -0.69 -21.09 -2.00
N LYS A 174 -0.79 -22.04 -1.05
CA LYS A 174 -0.67 -21.74 0.38
C LYS A 174 0.69 -21.13 0.72
N ALA A 175 1.76 -21.77 0.26
CA ALA A 175 3.13 -21.28 0.47
C ALA A 175 3.36 -19.92 -0.20
N GLY A 176 2.81 -19.69 -1.40
CA GLY A 176 2.88 -18.41 -2.08
C GLY A 176 2.17 -17.28 -1.33
N ILE A 177 0.95 -17.53 -0.82
CA ILE A 177 0.22 -16.56 0.02
C ILE A 177 1.00 -16.27 1.31
N ALA A 178 1.49 -17.32 1.98
CA ALA A 178 2.26 -17.16 3.20
C ALA A 178 3.55 -16.35 2.97
N PHE A 179 4.27 -16.66 1.89
CA PHE A 179 5.49 -15.95 1.50
C PHE A 179 5.21 -14.49 1.19
N GLU A 180 4.24 -14.18 0.33
CA GLU A 180 3.89 -12.80 -0.05
C GLU A 180 3.51 -11.96 1.19
N MET A 181 2.71 -12.52 2.10
CA MET A 181 2.31 -11.81 3.32
C MET A 181 3.49 -11.60 4.26
N LEU A 182 4.32 -12.63 4.51
CA LEU A 182 5.44 -12.52 5.44
C LEU A 182 6.56 -11.65 4.88
N GLU A 183 6.97 -11.90 3.64
CA GLU A 183 8.01 -11.15 2.95
C GLU A 183 7.60 -9.68 2.82
N GLY A 184 6.38 -9.38 2.37
CA GLY A 184 5.95 -7.99 2.19
C GLY A 184 5.96 -7.19 3.49
N HIS A 185 5.53 -7.79 4.61
CA HIS A 185 5.54 -7.13 5.91
C HIS A 185 6.94 -7.03 6.52
N TRP A 186 7.79 -8.04 6.31
CA TRP A 186 9.19 -8.03 6.74
C TRP A 186 9.97 -6.97 5.97
N SER A 187 9.84 -6.94 4.63
CA SER A 187 10.50 -5.98 3.76
C SER A 187 10.04 -4.55 4.05
N TRP A 188 8.75 -4.31 4.30
CA TRP A 188 8.28 -2.98 4.72
C TRP A 188 8.90 -2.55 6.07
N ALA A 189 9.01 -3.45 7.04
CA ALA A 189 9.58 -3.12 8.35
C ALA A 189 11.10 -2.92 8.32
N THR A 190 11.83 -3.61 7.43
CA THR A 190 13.31 -3.70 7.49
C THR A 190 14.02 -3.04 6.32
N ALA A 191 13.53 -3.19 5.09
CA ALA A 191 14.23 -2.74 3.88
C ALA A 191 14.54 -1.24 3.89
N PRO A 192 13.67 -0.32 4.37
CA PRO A 192 14.02 1.09 4.44
C PRO A 192 15.24 1.39 5.34
N PHE A 193 15.39 0.65 6.44
CA PHE A 193 16.55 0.80 7.34
C PHE A 193 17.80 0.15 6.75
N LEU A 194 17.65 -1.03 6.15
CA LEU A 194 18.74 -1.69 5.45
C LEU A 194 19.26 -0.78 4.34
N LEU A 195 18.42 -0.25 3.45
CA LEU A 195 18.88 0.63 2.38
C LEU A 195 19.59 1.89 2.90
N MET A 196 19.18 2.45 4.03
CA MET A 196 19.85 3.60 4.63
C MET A 196 21.19 3.22 5.29
N LEU A 197 21.26 2.07 5.97
CA LEU A 197 22.36 1.71 6.86
C LEU A 197 23.33 0.67 6.28
N LEU A 198 22.97 -0.07 5.24
CA LEU A 198 23.68 -1.25 4.73
C LEU A 198 25.10 -0.93 4.26
N GLY A 199 25.35 0.28 3.76
CA GLY A 199 26.72 0.71 3.39
C GLY A 199 27.63 0.91 4.61
N TRP A 200 27.06 1.15 5.80
CA TRP A 200 27.78 1.51 7.01
C TRP A 200 27.84 0.37 8.03
N LEU A 201 26.78 -0.45 8.13
CA LEU A 201 26.68 -1.51 9.14
C LEU A 201 27.86 -2.50 9.10
N PRO A 202 28.28 -3.03 7.94
CA PRO A 202 29.38 -3.99 7.91
C PRO A 202 30.74 -3.35 8.24
N LEU A 203 30.95 -2.08 7.92
CA LEU A 203 32.18 -1.36 8.29
C LEU A 203 32.25 -1.07 9.80
N ILE A 204 31.10 -0.79 10.43
CA ILE A 204 30.99 -0.49 11.86
C ILE A 204 31.08 -1.78 12.70
N PHE A 205 30.38 -2.85 12.29
CA PHE A 205 30.23 -4.07 13.08
C PHE A 205 31.14 -5.23 12.65
N GLY A 206 31.76 -5.15 11.47
CA GLY A 206 32.55 -6.26 10.91
C GLY A 206 33.94 -6.44 11.52
N GLY A 207 34.45 -5.44 12.25
CA GLY A 207 35.79 -5.50 12.86
C GLY A 207 36.92 -5.51 11.83
N ALA A 208 38.16 -5.73 12.29
CA ALA A 208 39.35 -5.70 11.45
C ALA A 208 39.33 -6.80 10.36
N GLU A 209 38.90 -8.00 10.71
CA GLU A 209 38.85 -9.16 9.80
C GLU A 209 37.90 -8.94 8.61
N PHE A 210 36.72 -8.35 8.85
CA PHE A 210 35.82 -8.00 7.75
C PHE A 210 36.42 -6.88 6.89
N ASN A 211 37.02 -5.85 7.51
CA ASN A 211 37.56 -4.70 6.78
C ASN A 211 38.73 -5.05 5.87
N GLU A 212 39.47 -6.12 6.18
CA GLU A 212 40.53 -6.68 5.32
C GLU A 212 39.98 -7.66 4.27
N SER A 213 38.70 -8.02 4.34
CA SER A 213 38.08 -8.96 3.39
C SER A 213 37.84 -8.33 2.02
N VAL A 214 37.87 -9.19 0.99
CA VAL A 214 37.47 -8.84 -0.38
C VAL A 214 36.02 -8.33 -0.43
N LEU A 215 35.16 -8.77 0.50
CA LEU A 215 33.77 -8.34 0.57
C LEU A 215 33.65 -6.88 1.03
N ALA A 216 34.40 -6.47 2.05
CA ALA A 216 34.41 -5.08 2.51
C ALA A 216 34.94 -4.12 1.43
N HIS A 217 35.95 -4.53 0.68
CA HIS A 217 36.48 -3.74 -0.43
C HIS A 217 35.44 -3.55 -1.57
N ASN A 218 34.65 -4.58 -1.87
CA ASN A 218 33.65 -4.53 -2.94
C ASN A 218 32.30 -3.92 -2.50
N LEU A 219 32.02 -3.89 -1.20
CA LEU A 219 30.73 -3.42 -0.67
C LEU A 219 30.38 -1.98 -1.10
N PRO A 220 31.29 -0.98 -1.10
CA PRO A 220 30.99 0.36 -1.60
C PRO A 220 30.63 0.37 -3.10
N ILE A 221 31.28 -0.47 -3.91
CA ILE A 221 31.02 -0.57 -5.35
C ILE A 221 29.62 -1.13 -5.59
N VAL A 222 29.27 -2.24 -4.95
CA VAL A 222 27.94 -2.85 -5.05
C VAL A 222 26.87 -1.89 -4.55
N THR A 223 27.09 -1.26 -3.39
CA THR A 223 26.17 -0.27 -2.82
C THR A 223 25.97 0.91 -3.76
N ARG A 224 27.05 1.42 -4.38
CA ARG A 224 26.97 2.51 -5.37
C ARG A 224 26.13 2.11 -6.59
N ILE A 225 26.31 0.90 -7.12
CA ILE A 225 25.51 0.42 -8.26
C ILE A 225 24.03 0.36 -7.88
N LEU A 226 23.70 -0.28 -6.75
CA LEU A 226 22.33 -0.38 -6.25
C LEU A 226 21.69 0.99 -6.04
N MET A 227 22.41 1.92 -5.42
CA MET A 227 21.93 3.29 -5.20
C MET A 227 21.77 4.05 -6.51
N THR A 228 22.65 3.86 -7.48
CA THR A 228 22.53 4.49 -8.80
C THR A 228 21.29 4.01 -9.53
N LEU A 229 21.03 2.70 -9.53
CA LEU A 229 19.80 2.12 -10.12
C LEU A 229 18.55 2.62 -9.39
N ALA A 230 18.58 2.68 -8.07
CA ALA A 230 17.48 3.22 -7.27
C ALA A 230 17.21 4.69 -7.58
N MET A 231 18.26 5.51 -7.74
CA MET A 231 18.14 6.92 -8.11
C MET A 231 17.59 7.13 -9.53
N ILE A 232 17.96 6.29 -10.50
CA ILE A 232 17.36 6.30 -11.84
C ILE A 232 15.86 6.02 -11.74
N GLY A 233 15.48 4.98 -10.99
CA GLY A 233 14.08 4.65 -10.73
C GLY A 233 13.34 5.81 -10.07
N LEU A 234 13.96 6.47 -9.09
CA LEU A 234 13.40 7.63 -8.40
C LEU A 234 13.15 8.81 -9.34
N VAL A 235 14.11 9.12 -10.20
CA VAL A 235 13.98 10.19 -11.21
C VAL A 235 12.85 9.86 -12.18
N PHE A 236 12.75 8.61 -12.64
CA PHE A 236 11.65 8.18 -13.50
C PHE A 236 10.29 8.29 -12.80
N SER A 237 10.19 7.84 -11.55
CA SER A 237 8.98 8.00 -10.72
C SER A 237 8.61 9.48 -10.52
N MET A 238 9.59 10.36 -10.34
CA MET A 238 9.38 11.81 -10.27
C MET A 238 8.73 12.33 -11.56
N PHE A 239 9.31 12.04 -12.72
CA PHE A 239 8.76 12.50 -13.99
C PHE A 239 7.34 11.97 -14.22
N LEU A 240 7.09 10.68 -13.98
CA LEU A 240 5.75 10.10 -14.10
C LEU A 240 4.74 10.74 -13.14
N SER A 241 5.16 11.08 -11.93
CA SER A 241 4.30 11.76 -10.95
C SER A 241 3.92 13.16 -11.44
N LEU A 242 4.90 13.93 -11.93
CA LEU A 242 4.67 15.28 -12.44
C LEU A 242 3.72 15.29 -13.64
N LEU A 243 3.85 14.32 -14.56
CA LEU A 243 2.95 14.17 -15.71
C LEU A 243 1.51 13.83 -15.31
N ARG A 244 1.33 13.19 -14.15
CA ARG A 244 0.03 12.75 -13.64
C ARG A 244 -0.57 13.68 -12.59
N LEU A 245 0.07 14.82 -12.31
CA LEU A 245 -0.46 15.78 -11.37
C LEU A 245 -1.86 16.25 -11.82
N PRO A 246 -2.83 16.35 -10.90
CA PRO A 246 -4.09 16.99 -11.21
C PRO A 246 -3.85 18.46 -11.60
N PRO A 247 -4.79 19.10 -12.32
CA PRO A 247 -4.68 20.51 -12.67
C PRO A 247 -4.37 21.38 -11.45
N ARG A 248 -3.38 22.28 -11.58
CA ARG A 248 -3.00 23.19 -10.49
C ARG A 248 -4.18 24.12 -10.15
N PRO A 249 -4.64 24.17 -8.89
CA PRO A 249 -5.65 25.12 -8.45
C PRO A 249 -5.21 26.58 -8.62
N ALA A 250 -6.18 27.50 -8.77
CA ALA A 250 -5.90 28.91 -9.02
C ALA A 250 -5.13 29.60 -7.87
N HIS A 251 -5.38 29.19 -6.61
CA HIS A 251 -4.76 29.78 -5.42
C HIS A 251 -3.28 29.42 -5.22
N HIS A 252 -2.77 28.39 -5.90
CA HIS A 252 -1.36 28.01 -5.81
C HIS A 252 -0.55 28.68 -6.90
N SER A 253 0.52 29.41 -6.59
CA SER A 253 1.39 29.99 -7.64
C SER A 253 2.01 28.92 -8.57
N ARG A 254 2.32 29.27 -9.82
CA ARG A 254 3.13 28.42 -10.74
C ARG A 254 4.49 28.05 -10.14
N LYS A 255 5.04 28.86 -9.22
CA LYS A 255 6.26 28.52 -8.48
C LYS A 255 6.14 27.22 -7.68
N ARG A 256 4.91 26.75 -7.39
CA ARG A 256 4.68 25.49 -6.68
C ARG A 256 5.20 24.27 -7.42
N TYR A 257 5.30 24.31 -8.75
CA TYR A 257 5.95 23.22 -9.52
C TYR A 257 7.42 23.04 -9.13
N ILE A 258 8.15 24.11 -8.79
CA ILE A 258 9.54 24.01 -8.31
C ILE A 258 9.59 23.23 -7.01
N TYR A 259 8.68 23.51 -6.07
CA TYR A 259 8.58 22.76 -4.81
C TYR A 259 8.13 21.30 -5.02
N MET A 260 7.29 21.03 -6.02
CA MET A 260 6.90 19.66 -6.41
C MET A 260 8.08 18.84 -6.92
N VAL A 261 9.07 19.48 -7.54
CA VAL A 261 10.34 18.84 -7.94
C VAL A 261 11.28 18.73 -6.74
N ALA A 262 11.48 19.82 -5.99
CA ALA A 262 12.43 19.87 -4.88
C ALA A 262 12.13 18.85 -3.77
N GLN A 263 10.86 18.52 -3.52
CA GLN A 263 10.48 17.54 -2.50
C GLN A 263 11.06 16.13 -2.72
N TRP A 264 11.45 15.76 -3.95
CA TRP A 264 11.97 14.42 -4.24
C TRP A 264 13.33 14.16 -3.58
N VAL A 265 14.06 15.21 -3.24
CA VAL A 265 15.27 15.13 -2.41
C VAL A 265 14.97 14.53 -1.03
N LEU A 266 13.73 14.62 -0.55
CA LEU A 266 13.34 14.06 0.75
C LEU A 266 13.27 12.53 0.74
N VAL A 267 13.09 11.88 -0.42
CA VAL A 267 12.75 10.44 -0.50
C VAL A 267 13.73 9.53 0.27
N PRO A 268 15.06 9.66 0.12
CA PRO A 268 16.02 8.83 0.86
C PRO A 268 15.90 8.97 2.37
N PHE A 269 15.52 10.17 2.86
CA PHE A 269 15.37 10.46 4.28
C PHE A 269 14.01 10.04 4.83
N LEU A 270 12.97 10.03 3.99
CA LEU A 270 11.62 9.66 4.41
C LEU A 270 11.39 8.15 4.42
N ALA A 271 12.11 7.38 3.61
CA ALA A 271 11.92 5.93 3.53
C ALA A 271 11.99 5.24 4.92
N PRO A 272 13.00 5.46 5.77
CA PRO A 272 13.06 4.87 7.12
C PRO A 272 11.88 5.26 8.00
N LEU A 273 11.39 6.51 7.89
CA LEU A 273 10.24 6.99 8.65
C LEU A 273 8.94 6.27 8.27
N THR A 274 8.89 5.62 7.11
CA THR A 274 7.76 4.76 6.71
C THR A 274 7.86 3.32 7.23
N GLY A 275 9.07 2.87 7.65
CA GLY A 275 9.31 1.55 8.26
C GLY A 275 9.03 1.52 9.76
N VAL A 276 9.27 2.62 10.49
CA VAL A 276 8.98 2.73 11.93
C VAL A 276 7.52 2.37 12.29
N PRO A 277 6.47 2.84 11.58
CA PRO A 277 5.10 2.42 11.84
C PRO A 277 4.86 0.91 11.67
N ALA A 278 5.60 0.26 10.76
CA ALA A 278 5.49 -1.18 10.56
C ALA A 278 6.07 -1.96 11.74
N ILE A 279 7.25 -1.56 12.22
CA ILE A 279 7.84 -2.11 13.44
C ILE A 279 6.92 -1.90 14.64
N ASP A 280 6.40 -0.68 14.87
CA ASP A 280 5.46 -0.40 15.98
C ASP A 280 4.25 -1.34 15.94
N SER A 281 3.64 -1.52 14.77
CA SER A 281 2.46 -2.38 14.60
C SER A 281 2.76 -3.86 14.87
N GLN A 282 3.84 -4.37 14.27
CA GLN A 282 4.24 -5.77 14.41
C GLN A 282 4.66 -6.10 15.84
N THR A 283 5.44 -5.22 16.49
CA THR A 283 5.84 -5.38 17.89
C THR A 283 4.63 -5.34 18.82
N ARG A 284 3.63 -4.48 18.57
CA ARG A 284 2.38 -4.47 19.33
C ARG A 284 1.64 -5.80 19.24
N LEU A 285 1.48 -6.35 18.03
CA LEU A 285 0.87 -7.66 17.83
C LEU A 285 1.63 -8.76 18.58
N MET A 286 2.96 -8.76 18.49
CA MET A 286 3.82 -9.71 19.19
C MET A 286 3.67 -9.63 20.72
N LEU A 287 3.50 -8.42 21.27
CA LEU A 287 3.34 -8.18 22.70
C LEU A 287 1.87 -8.24 23.17
N GLY A 288 0.93 -8.67 22.33
CA GLY A 288 -0.49 -8.74 22.67
C GLY A 288 -1.19 -7.38 22.86
N LYS A 289 -0.58 -6.29 22.38
CA LYS A 289 -1.10 -4.92 22.46
C LYS A 289 -1.96 -4.59 21.24
N TYR A 290 -3.08 -5.31 21.10
CA TYR A 290 -3.97 -5.20 19.94
C TYR A 290 -4.61 -3.82 19.79
N PHE A 291 -4.92 -3.43 18.54
CA PHE A 291 -5.77 -2.28 18.28
C PHE A 291 -7.23 -2.67 18.55
N GLY A 292 -7.80 -2.13 19.63
CA GLY A 292 -9.20 -2.42 20.01
C GLY A 292 -10.24 -1.70 19.15
N GLU A 293 -9.89 -0.55 18.57
CA GLU A 293 -10.79 0.27 17.76
C GLU A 293 -10.09 0.80 16.52
N PHE A 294 -10.87 0.96 15.46
CA PHE A 294 -10.42 1.58 14.23
C PHE A 294 -10.28 3.10 14.41
N TRP A 295 -9.05 3.58 14.38
CA TRP A 295 -8.79 5.03 14.40
C TRP A 295 -9.02 5.63 13.01
N VAL A 296 -10.08 6.43 12.88
CA VAL A 296 -10.38 7.21 11.67
C VAL A 296 -9.32 8.29 11.49
N THR A 297 -8.71 8.34 10.31
CA THR A 297 -7.70 9.36 10.01
C THR A 297 -8.38 10.70 9.75
N GLU A 298 -8.14 11.68 10.61
CA GLU A 298 -8.60 13.04 10.39
C GLU A 298 -7.89 13.66 9.18
N LYS A 299 -8.68 14.07 8.18
CA LYS A 299 -8.24 14.75 6.97
C LYS A 299 -9.10 15.98 6.74
N ILE A 300 -8.46 17.13 6.52
CA ILE A 300 -9.14 18.38 6.14
C ILE A 300 -8.88 18.70 4.67
N ARG A 301 -9.84 19.37 4.03
CA ARG A 301 -9.67 19.97 2.71
C ARG A 301 -9.59 21.49 2.88
N ARG A 302 -8.55 22.10 2.31
CA ARG A 302 -8.47 23.56 2.21
C ARG A 302 -9.38 23.98 1.06
N LYS A 303 -10.35 24.84 1.34
CA LYS A 303 -11.21 25.45 0.32
C LYS A 303 -10.44 26.59 -0.36
#